data_AF-A0A7W0GQU6-F1
#
_entry.id   AF-A0A7W0GQU6-F1
#
_cell.length_a   1.000
_cell.length_b   1.000
_cell.length_c   1.000
_cell.angle_alpha   90.00
_cell.angle_beta   90.00
_cell.angle_gamma   90.00
#
_symmetry.space_group_name_H-M   'P 1'
#
loop_
_entity.id
_entity.type
_entity.pdbx_description
1 polymer ?
#
loop_
_entity_poly.entity_id
_entity_poly.type
_entity_poly.pdbx_seq_one_letter_code
_entity_poly.pdbx_strand_id
1 'polypeptide(L)'
;MPKEGQVSVFRVDRLTAVQIWRIGDEIAEERNRTLYARGDIQAREVTRNGLDILSEEPPPRHANIVGWPENDKPRQKLIALQIAALATLVLKE
;
A
#
# COMPACT_ATOMS: atom_id res chain seq x y z
N MET A 1 -9.55 2.57 8.14
CA MET A 1 -9.32 4.03 8.02
C MET A 1 -7.85 4.27 8.33
N PRO A 2 -7.15 5.14 7.61
CA PRO A 2 -5.76 5.48 7.90
C PRO A 2 -5.65 5.91 9.37
N LYS A 3 -4.80 5.24 10.16
CA LYS A 3 -4.75 5.42 11.62
C LYS A 3 -4.11 6.77 12.01
N GLU A 4 -3.31 7.33 11.10
CA GLU A 4 -2.59 8.60 11.24
C GLU A 4 -2.63 9.42 9.93
N GLY A 5 -3.69 9.25 9.14
CA GLY A 5 -3.76 9.90 7.81
C GLY A 5 -2.78 9.31 6.79
N GLN A 6 -2.20 8.13 7.07
CA GLN A 6 -1.22 7.47 6.22
C GLN A 6 -1.52 5.97 6.05
N VAL A 7 -1.12 5.42 4.91
CA VAL A 7 -1.17 3.98 4.62
C VAL A 7 0.17 3.52 4.05
N SER A 8 0.84 2.64 4.79
CA SER A 8 2.12 2.03 4.43
C SER A 8 1.99 1.13 3.19
N VAL A 9 2.90 1.32 2.24
CA VAL A 9 3.04 0.57 0.99
C VAL A 9 4.51 0.36 0.64
N PHE A 10 4.77 -0.51 -0.34
CA PHE A 10 6.12 -0.74 -0.87
C PHE A 10 6.15 -0.47 -2.37
N ARG A 11 7.20 0.22 -2.81
CA ARG A 11 7.45 0.51 -4.23
C ARG A 11 8.07 -0.71 -4.90
N VAL A 12 7.31 -1.30 -5.81
CA VAL A 12 7.67 -2.57 -6.47
C VAL A 12 8.12 -2.42 -7.93
N ASP A 13 8.39 -1.18 -8.35
CA ASP A 13 8.85 -0.92 -9.71
C ASP A 13 10.15 -1.67 -10.01
N ARG A 14 10.21 -2.27 -11.21
CA ARG A 14 11.36 -3.05 -11.72
C ARG A 14 11.72 -4.28 -10.86
N LEU A 15 10.80 -4.76 -10.03
CA LEU A 15 10.97 -6.02 -9.29
C LEU A 15 10.25 -7.18 -9.97
N THR A 16 10.81 -8.38 -9.84
CA THR A 16 10.12 -9.62 -10.19
C THR A 16 9.10 -9.99 -9.13
N ALA A 17 8.13 -10.86 -9.47
CA ALA A 17 7.14 -11.33 -8.51
C ALA A 17 7.79 -11.97 -7.26
N VAL A 18 8.89 -12.70 -7.43
CA VAL A 18 9.67 -13.32 -6.34
C VAL A 18 10.29 -12.25 -5.43
N GLN A 19 10.87 -11.19 -5.99
CA GLN A 19 11.45 -10.10 -5.20
C GLN A 19 10.38 -9.33 -4.42
N ILE A 20 9.19 -9.13 -5.01
CA ILE A 20 8.07 -8.49 -4.32
C ILE A 20 7.59 -9.35 -3.14
N TRP A 21 7.45 -10.66 -3.35
CA TRP A 21 7.08 -11.58 -2.26
C TRP A 21 8.12 -11.60 -1.15
N ARG A 22 9.40 -11.57 -1.48
CA ARG A 22 10.48 -11.51 -0.48
C ARG A 22 10.38 -10.28 0.42
N ILE A 23 10.10 -9.10 -0.15
CA ILE A 23 9.85 -7.89 0.67
C ILE A 23 8.67 -8.12 1.62
N GLY A 24 7.57 -8.66 1.11
CA GLY A 24 6.40 -8.96 1.94
C GLY A 24 6.71 -9.94 3.07
N ASP A 25 7.51 -10.96 2.80
CA ASP A 25 7.89 -12.01 3.76
C ASP A 25 8.80 -11.46 4.86
N GLU A 26 9.80 -10.65 4.51
CA GLU A 26 10.67 -9.97 5.47
C GLU A 26 9.85 -9.12 6.46
N ILE A 27 8.87 -8.34 5.95
CA ILE A 27 8.00 -7.50 6.79
C ILE A 27 7.01 -8.32 7.62
N ALA A 28 6.53 -9.43 7.07
CA ALA A 28 5.62 -10.34 7.77
C ALA A 28 6.33 -11.05 8.92
N GLU A 29 7.57 -11.50 8.70
CA GLU A 29 8.45 -12.08 9.72
C GLU A 29 8.76 -11.07 10.83
N GLU A 30 9.20 -9.85 10.48
CA GLU A 30 9.49 -8.78 11.45
C GLU A 30 8.27 -8.48 12.34
N ARG A 31 7.07 -8.51 11.77
CA ARG A 31 5.81 -8.23 12.47
C ARG A 31 5.19 -9.47 13.14
N ASN A 32 5.82 -10.65 13.01
CA ASN A 32 5.27 -11.93 13.45
C ASN A 32 3.84 -12.18 12.94
N ARG A 33 3.63 -12.02 11.63
CA ARG A 33 2.35 -12.22 10.94
C ARG A 33 2.51 -13.12 9.72
N THR A 34 1.43 -13.79 9.33
CA THR A 34 1.38 -14.54 8.07
C THR A 34 1.02 -13.63 6.91
N LEU A 35 1.81 -13.67 5.83
CA LEU A 35 1.50 -13.02 4.57
C LEU A 35 0.60 -13.92 3.71
N TYR A 36 -0.66 -13.53 3.51
CA TYR A 36 -1.63 -14.31 2.73
C TYR A 36 -1.75 -13.87 1.26
N ALA A 37 -1.57 -12.58 1.01
CA ALA A 37 -1.80 -11.98 -0.29
C ALA A 37 -1.09 -10.63 -0.39
N ARG A 38 -0.99 -10.10 -1.61
CA ARG A 38 -0.63 -8.70 -1.87
C ARG A 38 -1.67 -8.03 -2.77
N GLY A 39 -1.76 -6.72 -2.64
CA GLY A 39 -2.55 -5.86 -3.53
C GLY A 39 -1.62 -4.98 -4.36
N ASP A 40 -1.60 -5.18 -5.66
CA ASP A 40 -0.76 -4.40 -6.58
C ASP A 40 -1.59 -3.27 -7.20
N ILE A 41 -1.14 -2.02 -7.06
CA ILE A 41 -1.80 -0.84 -7.65
C ILE A 41 -0.78 0.08 -8.30
N GLN A 42 -1.17 0.72 -9.40
CA GLN A 42 -0.34 1.73 -10.04
C GLN A 42 -0.40 3.05 -9.26
N ALA A 43 0.77 3.66 -9.03
CA ALA A 43 0.91 4.95 -8.34
C ALA A 43 0.00 6.05 -8.92
N ARG A 44 -0.20 6.06 -10.25
CA ARG A 44 -1.07 7.04 -10.91
C ARG A 44 -2.53 6.98 -10.43
N GLU A 45 -3.03 5.80 -10.10
CA GLU A 45 -4.40 5.64 -9.62
C GLU A 45 -4.54 6.20 -8.20
N VAL A 46 -3.50 6.10 -7.37
CA VAL A 46 -3.46 6.77 -6.06
C VAL A 46 -3.53 8.29 -6.23
N THR A 47 -2.69 8.85 -7.12
CA THR A 47 -2.68 10.30 -7.39
C THR A 47 -3.97 10.83 -8.00
N ARG A 48 -4.64 10.05 -8.85
CA ARG A 48 -5.96 10.42 -9.42
C ARG A 48 -7.06 10.52 -8.37
N ASN A 49 -6.91 9.83 -7.23
CA ASN A 49 -7.83 9.94 -6.10
C ASN A 49 -7.48 11.09 -5.15
N GLY A 50 -6.55 11.97 -5.52
CA GLY A 50 -6.16 13.14 -4.73
C GLY A 50 -5.28 12.81 -3.52
N LEU A 51 -4.58 11.67 -3.56
CA LEU A 51 -3.60 11.27 -2.56
C LEU A 51 -2.18 11.35 -3.13
N ASP A 52 -1.17 11.40 -2.27
CA ASP A 52 0.24 11.39 -2.68
C ASP A 52 0.95 10.14 -2.16
N ILE A 53 2.12 9.83 -2.74
CA ILE A 53 2.99 8.75 -2.29
C ILE A 53 4.32 9.36 -1.87
N LEU A 54 4.61 9.34 -0.58
CA LEU A 54 5.84 9.86 0.00
C LEU A 54 6.78 8.70 0.34
N SER A 55 8.03 8.74 -0.16
CA SER A 55 9.03 7.73 0.21
C SER A 55 9.44 7.91 1.67
N GLU A 56 9.47 6.83 2.45
CA GLU A 56 9.77 6.87 3.88
C GLU A 56 10.56 5.63 4.26
N GLU A 57 11.88 5.66 4.13
CA GLU A 57 12.75 4.54 4.48
C GLU A 57 13.44 4.82 5.83
N PRO A 58 13.78 3.79 6.63
CA PRO A 58 13.64 2.34 6.39
C PRO A 58 12.22 1.78 6.65
N PRO A 59 11.88 0.57 6.16
CA PRO A 59 12.71 -0.37 5.37
C PRO A 59 12.85 0.05 3.89
N PRO A 60 13.80 -0.54 3.12
CA PRO A 60 14.00 -0.17 1.71
C PRO A 60 12.72 -0.25 0.89
N ARG A 61 12.50 0.71 0.00
CA ARG A 61 11.31 0.85 -0.86
C ARG A 61 10.01 1.15 -0.11
N HIS A 62 10.03 1.31 1.21
CA HIS A 62 8.87 1.75 1.96
C HIS A 62 8.44 3.16 1.54
N ALA A 63 7.14 3.36 1.47
CA ALA A 63 6.50 4.63 1.19
C ALA A 63 5.14 4.67 1.89
N ASN A 64 4.64 5.87 2.10
CA ASN A 64 3.31 6.09 2.64
C ASN A 64 2.41 6.76 1.59
N ILE A 65 1.20 6.23 1.45
CA ILE A 65 0.12 6.97 0.82
C ILE A 65 -0.38 8.00 1.82
N VAL A 66 -0.24 9.28 1.48
CA VAL A 66 -0.55 10.45 2.32
C VAL A 66 -1.61 11.34 1.66
N GLY A 67 -2.02 12.41 2.33
CA GLY A 67 -3.03 13.35 1.81
C GLY A 67 -4.48 12.87 2.01
N TRP A 68 -4.69 11.89 2.89
CA TRP A 68 -6.04 11.42 3.21
C TRP A 68 -6.87 12.54 3.86
N PRO A 69 -8.16 12.70 3.51
CA PRO A 69 -9.00 13.76 4.10
C PRO A 69 -9.09 13.64 5.62
N GLU A 70 -8.57 14.63 6.34
CA GLU A 70 -8.63 14.65 7.80
C GLU A 70 -10.06 14.87 8.30
N ASN A 71 -10.40 14.23 9.42
CA ASN A 71 -11.72 14.33 10.07
C ASN A 71 -12.96 13.95 9.22
N ASP A 72 -12.78 13.36 8.04
CA ASP A 72 -13.86 12.91 7.14
C ASP A 72 -13.76 11.40 6.87
N LYS A 73 -14.16 10.60 7.88
CA LYS A 73 -14.15 9.13 7.80
C LYS A 73 -14.97 8.58 6.62
N PRO A 74 -16.19 9.07 6.31
CA PRO A 74 -16.92 8.61 5.14
C PRO A 74 -16.14 8.80 3.83
N ARG A 75 -15.53 9.98 3.63
CA ARG A 75 -14.74 10.26 2.42
C ARG A 75 -13.47 9.44 2.36
N GLN A 76 -12.77 9.25 3.48
CA GLN A 76 -11.63 8.32 3.55
C GLN A 76 -12.04 6.91 3.10
N LYS A 77 -13.27 6.47 3.42
CA LYS A 77 -13.73 5.11 3.14
C LYS A 77 -14.02 4.98 1.65
N LEU A 78 -14.67 5.99 1.08
CA LEU A 78 -14.95 6.07 -0.34
C LEU A 78 -13.66 6.00 -1.16
N ILE A 79 -12.65 6.81 -0.82
CA ILE A 79 -11.34 6.82 -1.48
C ILE A 79 -10.65 5.46 -1.34
N ALA A 80 -10.66 4.87 -0.14
CA ALA A 80 -10.06 3.55 0.08
C ALA A 80 -10.73 2.45 -0.77
N LEU A 81 -12.06 2.49 -0.92
CA LEU A 81 -12.78 1.56 -1.78
C LEU A 81 -12.48 1.79 -3.27
N GLN A 82 -12.35 3.04 -3.71
CA GLN A 82 -11.95 3.37 -5.09
C GLN A 82 -10.56 2.83 -5.42
N ILE A 83 -9.60 3.02 -4.51
CA ILE A 83 -8.24 2.48 -4.65
C ILE A 83 -8.26 0.94 -4.66
N ALA A 84 -9.00 0.32 -3.74
CA ALA A 84 -9.11 -1.13 -3.67
C ALA A 84 -9.74 -1.74 -4.93
N ALA A 85 -10.74 -1.08 -5.53
CA ALA A 85 -11.38 -1.51 -6.77
C ALA A 85 -10.45 -1.46 -8.00
N LEU A 86 -9.40 -0.65 -7.94
CA LEU A 86 -8.39 -0.51 -9.00
C LEU A 86 -7.14 -1.37 -8.74
N ALA A 87 -7.02 -1.96 -7.56
CA ALA A 87 -5.91 -2.82 -7.19
C ALA A 87 -6.13 -4.26 -7.72
N THR A 88 -5.04 -4.94 -8.04
CA THR A 88 -5.04 -6.36 -8.38
C THR A 88 -4.71 -7.18 -7.14
N LEU A 89 -5.60 -8.09 -6.77
CA LEU A 89 -5.33 -9.07 -5.72
C LEU A 89 -4.45 -10.20 -6.28
N VAL A 90 -3.32 -10.45 -5.62
CA VAL A 90 -2.45 -11.59 -5.91
C VAL A 90 -2.35 -12.45 -4.65
N LEU A 91 -2.91 -13.66 -4.71
CA LEU A 91 -2.83 -14.62 -3.62
C LEU A 91 -1.43 -15.21 -3.54
N LYS A 92 -0.97 -15.52 -2.33
CA LYS A 92 0.24 -16.29 -2.14
C LYS A 92 -0.09 -17.77 -2.39
N GLU A 93 0.63 -18.39 -3.32
CA GLU A 93 0.55 -19.84 -3.59
C GLU A 93 1.22 -20.66 -2.49
#